data_AF-A0AA41E379-F1
#
_entry.id   AF-A0AA41E379-F1
#
_cell.length_a   1.000
_cell.length_b   1.000
_cell.length_c   1.000
_cell.angle_alpha   90.00
_cell.angle_beta   90.00
_cell.angle_gamma   90.00
#
_symmetry.space_group_name_H-M   'P 1'
#
loop_
_entity.id
_entity.type
_entity.pdbx_description
1 polymer ?
#
loop_
_entity_poly.entity_id
_entity_poly.type
_entity_poly.pdbx_seq_one_letter_code
_entity_poly.pdbx_strand_id
1 'polypeptide(L)'
;MKAVRKGRRRPPLTREWLLPLPPAHVRDISLKCHMALVALRGEHGSETLLMRLRTSVYLVFLALDDAVSPDASIDLCVEAERALDASVARAAQSGAWTLHDDECAVLERVLAANDTCVATLTRHRLAELWNHVCTFASAEQPALVAHAAAKMREPAVLH
;
A
#
# COMPACT_ATOMS: atom_id res chain seq x y z
N MET A 1 -25.87 -2.37 -38.02
CA MET A 1 -24.75 -3.33 -37.90
C MET A 1 -24.14 -3.19 -36.51
N LYS A 2 -24.27 -4.19 -35.62
CA LYS A 2 -23.69 -4.14 -34.26
C LYS A 2 -22.26 -4.67 -34.31
N ALA A 3 -21.28 -3.83 -33.95
CA ALA A 3 -19.88 -4.22 -33.88
C ALA A 3 -19.67 -5.17 -32.68
N VAL A 4 -19.34 -6.43 -32.96
CA VAL A 4 -18.88 -7.40 -31.96
C VAL A 4 -17.50 -6.94 -31.46
N ARG A 5 -17.44 -6.44 -30.23
CA ARG A 5 -16.16 -6.19 -29.55
C ARG A 5 -15.47 -7.54 -29.32
N LYS A 6 -14.52 -7.89 -30.20
CA LYS A 6 -13.59 -9.00 -29.99
C LYS A 6 -12.82 -8.71 -28.69
N GLY A 7 -13.14 -9.45 -27.63
CA GLY A 7 -12.36 -9.43 -26.39
C GLY A 7 -10.91 -9.76 -26.72
N ARG A 8 -10.00 -8.81 -26.52
CA ARG A 8 -8.55 -9.03 -26.61
C ARG A 8 -8.20 -10.10 -25.57
N ARG A 9 -8.02 -11.35 -25.99
CA ARG A 9 -7.46 -12.39 -25.11
C ARG A 9 -6.07 -11.92 -24.72
N ARG A 10 -5.88 -11.57 -23.45
CA ARG A 10 -4.57 -11.23 -22.91
C ARG A 10 -3.66 -12.46 -23.13
N PRO A 11 -2.42 -12.29 -23.62
CA PRO A 11 -1.51 -13.40 -23.78
C PRO A 11 -1.37 -14.16 -22.46
N PRO A 12 -1.25 -15.50 -22.51
CA PRO A 12 -1.15 -16.32 -21.31
C PRO A 12 0.08 -15.92 -20.48
N LEU A 13 -0.08 -15.88 -19.15
CA LEU A 13 0.99 -15.57 -18.22
C LEU A 13 2.11 -16.61 -18.37
N THR A 14 3.36 -16.15 -18.41
CA THR A 14 4.50 -17.09 -18.37
C THR A 14 4.64 -17.66 -16.96
N ARG A 15 5.29 -18.82 -16.85
CA ARG A 15 5.50 -19.50 -15.56
C ARG A 15 6.14 -18.59 -14.51
N GLU A 16 7.03 -17.69 -14.92
CA GLU A 16 7.70 -16.74 -14.02
C GLU A 16 6.70 -15.80 -13.32
N TRP A 17 5.67 -15.34 -14.03
CA TRP A 17 4.66 -14.42 -13.48
C TRP A 17 3.78 -15.05 -12.41
N LEU A 18 3.72 -16.38 -12.37
CA LEU A 18 2.98 -17.15 -11.37
C LEU A 18 3.82 -17.47 -10.14
N LEU A 19 5.11 -17.14 -10.14
CA LEU A 19 6.00 -17.33 -8.99
C LEU A 19 6.09 -16.03 -8.17
N PRO A 20 6.45 -16.13 -6.88
CA PRO A 20 6.84 -14.96 -6.09
C PRO A 20 8.07 -14.24 -6.65
N LEU A 21 8.34 -13.06 -6.09
CA LEU A 21 9.57 -12.33 -6.40
C LEU A 21 10.80 -13.10 -5.90
N PRO A 22 11.96 -12.97 -6.57
CA PRO A 22 13.21 -13.52 -6.04
C PRO A 22 13.54 -12.86 -4.69
N PRO A 23 14.12 -13.59 -3.72
CA PRO A 23 14.40 -13.05 -2.38
C PRO A 23 15.24 -11.77 -2.37
N ALA A 24 16.13 -11.57 -3.35
CA ALA A 24 16.91 -10.34 -3.48
C ALA A 24 16.04 -9.11 -3.73
N HIS A 25 14.98 -9.23 -4.56
CA HIS A 25 14.05 -8.13 -4.82
C HIS A 25 13.15 -7.86 -3.63
N VAL A 26 12.69 -8.92 -2.94
CA VAL A 26 11.91 -8.79 -1.70
C VAL A 26 12.72 -7.98 -0.67
N ARG A 27 13.97 -8.36 -0.41
CA ARG A 27 14.86 -7.66 0.53
C ARG A 27 15.11 -6.20 0.14
N ASP A 28 15.32 -5.93 -1.13
CA ASP A 28 15.53 -4.56 -1.61
C ASP A 28 14.30 -3.68 -1.37
N ILE A 29 13.09 -4.19 -1.64
CA ILE A 29 11.82 -3.48 -1.37
C ILE A 29 11.65 -3.24 0.14
N SER A 30 11.79 -4.29 0.95
CA SER A 30 11.66 -4.18 2.41
C SER A 30 12.65 -3.17 2.99
N LEU A 31 13.93 -3.26 2.62
CA LEU A 31 14.96 -2.34 3.10
C LEU A 31 14.62 -0.89 2.74
N LYS A 32 14.17 -0.66 1.51
CA LYS A 32 13.77 0.65 1.01
C LYS A 32 12.60 1.26 1.78
N CYS A 33 11.66 0.46 2.26
CA CYS A 33 10.53 0.91 3.08
C CYS A 33 10.97 1.19 4.52
N HIS A 34 11.70 0.26 5.15
CA HIS A 34 12.19 0.43 6.53
C HIS A 34 13.17 1.61 6.66
N MET A 35 14.03 1.85 5.68
CA MET A 35 14.88 3.04 5.65
C MET A 35 14.09 4.35 5.55
N ALA A 36 12.98 4.35 4.79
CA ALA A 36 12.11 5.52 4.70
C ALA A 36 11.46 5.83 6.05
N LEU A 37 11.03 4.81 6.78
CA LEU A 37 10.50 4.95 8.13
C LEU A 37 11.55 5.52 9.10
N VAL A 38 12.77 4.96 9.09
CA VAL A 38 13.87 5.45 9.94
C VAL A 38 14.20 6.91 9.65
N ALA A 39 14.24 7.31 8.38
CA ALA A 39 14.51 8.69 7.99
C ALA A 39 13.41 9.67 8.42
N LEU A 40 12.13 9.25 8.35
CA LEU A 40 10.98 10.03 8.81
C LEU A 40 10.86 10.07 10.34
N ARG A 41 11.37 9.07 11.06
CA ARG A 41 11.47 9.09 12.52
C ARG A 41 12.52 10.11 13.01
N GLY A 42 13.55 10.35 12.19
CA GLY A 42 14.52 11.43 12.39
C GLY A 42 14.11 12.72 11.68
N GLU A 43 15.08 13.64 11.53
CA GLU A 43 14.88 14.94 10.85
C GLU A 43 15.27 14.90 9.36
N HIS A 44 15.32 13.70 8.76
CA HIS A 44 15.75 13.49 7.38
C HIS A 44 14.61 13.02 6.46
N GLY A 45 13.37 13.22 6.89
CA GLY A 45 12.19 12.87 6.11
C GLY A 45 12.02 13.75 4.87
N SER A 46 11.23 13.24 3.92
CA SER A 46 10.79 13.99 2.75
C SER A 46 9.44 13.48 2.27
N GLU A 47 8.76 14.27 1.44
CA GLU A 47 7.52 13.87 0.79
C GLU A 47 7.65 12.54 0.04
N THR A 48 8.79 12.33 -0.64
CA THR A 48 9.06 11.09 -1.39
C THR A 48 9.15 9.87 -0.47
N LEU A 49 9.77 10.02 0.71
CA LEU A 49 9.87 8.93 1.69
C LEU A 49 8.49 8.65 2.30
N LEU A 50 7.70 9.69 2.59
CA LEU A 50 6.34 9.53 3.10
C LEU A 50 5.44 8.84 2.07
N MET A 51 5.54 9.21 0.80
CA MET A 51 4.81 8.58 -0.30
C MET A 51 5.16 7.09 -0.45
N ARG A 52 6.42 6.71 -0.18
CA ARG A 52 6.81 5.29 -0.15
C ARG A 52 6.06 4.54 0.96
N LEU A 53 5.98 5.10 2.17
CA LEU A 53 5.23 4.47 3.26
C LEU A 53 3.73 4.39 2.94
N ARG A 54 3.15 5.47 2.38
CA ARG A 54 1.74 5.48 1.93
C ARG A 54 1.46 4.39 0.91
N THR A 55 2.37 4.19 -0.03
CA THR A 55 2.31 3.11 -1.02
C THR A 55 2.27 1.74 -0.36
N SER A 56 3.09 1.49 0.67
CA SER A 56 3.06 0.24 1.44
C SER A 56 1.74 0.04 2.18
N VAL A 57 1.19 1.09 2.81
CA VAL A 57 -0.14 1.03 3.46
C VAL A 57 -1.22 0.60 2.46
N TYR A 58 -1.24 1.22 1.28
CA TYR A 58 -2.24 0.91 0.25
C TYR A 58 -2.08 -0.49 -0.31
N LEU A 59 -0.84 -0.94 -0.51
CA LEU A 59 -0.55 -2.28 -0.98
C LEU A 59 -1.04 -3.34 0.02
N VAL A 60 -0.78 -3.14 1.32
CA VAL A 60 -1.26 -4.04 2.37
C VAL A 60 -2.79 -4.05 2.44
N PHE A 61 -3.43 -2.87 2.37
CA PHE A 61 -4.88 -2.77 2.34
C PHE A 61 -5.51 -3.55 1.18
N LEU A 62 -4.96 -3.41 -0.03
CA LEU A 62 -5.46 -4.12 -1.20
C LEU A 62 -5.17 -5.63 -1.18
N ALA A 63 -4.14 -6.05 -0.44
CA ALA A 63 -3.78 -7.45 -0.25
C ALA A 63 -4.55 -8.15 0.87
N LEU A 64 -5.45 -7.46 1.59
CA LEU A 64 -6.23 -8.07 2.68
C LEU A 64 -7.07 -9.27 2.20
N ASP A 65 -7.66 -9.18 1.00
CA ASP A 65 -8.44 -10.26 0.39
C ASP A 65 -7.59 -11.48 0.01
N ASP A 66 -6.28 -11.31 -0.15
CA ASP A 66 -5.35 -12.41 -0.45
C ASP A 66 -4.99 -13.22 0.82
N ALA A 67 -5.35 -12.73 2.02
CA ALA A 67 -5.15 -13.40 3.31
C ALA A 67 -3.71 -13.88 3.59
N VAL A 68 -2.71 -13.22 3.00
CA VAL A 68 -1.29 -13.60 3.11
C VAL A 68 -0.63 -13.15 4.41
N SER A 69 -1.17 -12.11 5.06
CA SER A 69 -0.64 -11.56 6.31
C SER A 69 -1.72 -11.60 7.39
N PRO A 70 -1.63 -12.50 8.39
CA PRO A 70 -2.66 -12.66 9.42
C PRO A 70 -2.76 -11.43 10.34
N ASP A 71 -1.67 -10.69 10.50
CA ASP A 71 -1.61 -9.49 11.35
C ASP A 71 -2.11 -8.23 10.63
N ALA A 72 -2.43 -8.32 9.34
CA ALA A 72 -2.96 -7.20 8.58
C ALA A 72 -4.48 -7.08 8.78
N SER A 73 -4.96 -5.86 9.00
CA SER A 73 -6.38 -5.58 9.14
C SER A 73 -6.74 -4.23 8.51
N ILE A 74 -8.03 -4.04 8.22
CA ILE A 74 -8.55 -2.76 7.74
C ILE A 74 -8.24 -1.65 8.76
N ASP A 75 -8.44 -1.91 10.05
CA ASP A 75 -8.21 -0.91 11.10
C ASP A 75 -6.73 -0.52 11.21
N LEU A 76 -5.80 -1.48 11.06
CA LEU A 76 -4.37 -1.19 11.01
C LEU A 76 -4.01 -0.29 9.83
N CYS A 77 -4.55 -0.57 8.64
CA CYS A 77 -4.28 0.26 7.45
C CYS A 77 -4.86 1.67 7.59
N VAL A 78 -6.07 1.81 8.18
CA VAL A 78 -6.68 3.12 8.47
C VAL A 78 -5.88 3.90 9.51
N GLU A 79 -5.41 3.22 10.57
CA GLU A 79 -4.57 3.84 11.61
C GLU A 79 -3.26 4.37 11.01
N ALA A 80 -2.61 3.55 10.18
CA ALA A 80 -1.37 3.95 9.49
C ALA A 80 -1.59 5.11 8.51
N GLU A 81 -2.68 5.09 7.73
CA GLU A 81 -3.02 6.20 6.84
C GLU A 81 -3.20 7.52 7.62
N ARG A 82 -3.90 7.47 8.76
CA ARG A 82 -4.08 8.65 9.62
C ARG A 82 -2.75 9.20 10.15
N ALA A 83 -1.82 8.33 10.54
CA ALA A 83 -0.47 8.74 10.94
C ALA A 83 0.27 9.48 9.81
N LEU A 84 0.17 8.97 8.57
CA LEU A 84 0.76 9.61 7.40
C LEU A 84 0.09 10.96 7.07
N ASP A 85 -1.23 11.05 7.17
CA ASP A 85 -1.98 12.29 6.93
C ASP A 85 -1.68 13.34 8.00
N ALA A 86 -1.54 12.93 9.27
CA ALA A 86 -1.10 13.81 10.36
C ALA A 86 0.32 14.35 10.11
N SER A 87 1.25 13.51 9.64
CA SER A 87 2.60 13.93 9.26
C SER A 87 2.59 14.94 8.10
N VAL A 88 1.76 14.73 7.06
CA VAL A 88 1.57 15.71 5.97
C VAL A 88 1.06 17.05 6.53
N ALA A 89 0.07 17.03 7.42
CA ALA A 89 -0.49 18.25 8.01
C ALA A 89 0.54 19.01 8.87
N ARG A 90 1.42 18.30 9.60
CA ARG A 90 2.54 18.90 10.34
C ARG A 90 3.62 19.44 9.41
N ALA A 91 3.95 18.73 8.34
CA ALA A 91 4.92 19.17 7.35
C ALA A 91 4.46 20.44 6.63
N ALA A 92 3.16 20.58 6.34
CA ALA A 92 2.60 21.80 5.76
C ALA A 92 2.76 23.04 6.65
N GLN A 93 2.83 22.86 7.98
CA GLN A 93 3.00 23.94 8.95
C GLN A 93 4.47 24.24 9.28
N SER A 94 5.30 23.19 9.39
CA SER A 94 6.68 23.28 9.88
C SER A 94 7.74 23.21 8.77
N GLY A 95 7.37 22.73 7.58
CA GLY A 95 8.29 22.35 6.51
C GLY A 95 9.03 21.03 6.75
N ALA A 96 8.89 20.42 7.93
CA ALA A 96 9.60 19.20 8.31
C ALA A 96 8.72 17.97 8.18
N TRP A 97 9.23 16.94 7.49
CA TRP A 97 8.57 15.65 7.32
C TRP A 97 9.01 14.71 8.43
N THR A 98 8.18 14.53 9.46
CA THR A 98 8.52 13.72 10.63
C THR A 98 7.35 12.87 11.10
N LEU A 99 7.68 11.73 11.71
CA LEU A 99 6.76 10.81 12.38
C LEU A 99 7.12 10.71 13.86
N HIS A 100 6.10 10.66 14.72
CA HIS A 100 6.28 10.39 16.13
C HIS A 100 6.50 8.90 16.39
N ASP A 101 6.95 8.55 17.59
CA ASP A 101 7.28 7.16 17.94
C ASP A 101 6.07 6.21 17.90
N ASP A 102 4.89 6.70 18.29
CA ASP A 102 3.63 5.96 18.23
C ASP A 102 3.18 5.72 16.78
N GLU A 103 3.26 6.76 15.95
CA GLU A 103 3.01 6.67 14.50
C GLU A 103 3.98 5.68 13.82
N CYS A 104 5.26 5.69 14.23
CA CYS A 104 6.25 4.73 13.76
C CYS A 104 5.87 3.30 14.14
N ALA A 105 5.46 3.05 15.39
CA ALA A 105 5.06 1.71 15.84
C ALA A 105 3.86 1.15 15.05
N VAL A 106 2.92 1.99 14.62
CA VAL A 106 1.84 1.59 13.72
C VAL A 106 2.39 1.21 12.34
N LEU A 107 3.26 2.05 11.78
CA LEU A 107 3.85 1.81 10.46
C LEU A 107 4.78 0.60 10.43
N GLU A 108 5.50 0.28 11.50
CA GLU A 108 6.31 -0.93 11.62
C GLU A 108 5.47 -2.20 11.44
N ARG A 109 4.27 -2.24 12.05
CA ARG A 109 3.32 -3.35 11.87
C ARG A 109 2.84 -3.47 10.42
N VAL A 110 2.53 -2.35 9.78
CA VAL A 110 2.17 -2.34 8.34
C VAL A 110 3.35 -2.79 7.47
N LEU A 111 4.57 -2.36 7.76
CA LEU A 111 5.73 -2.76 6.98
C LEU A 111 6.04 -4.25 7.11
N ALA A 112 5.84 -4.85 8.29
CA ALA A 112 5.92 -6.30 8.46
C ALA A 112 4.87 -7.06 7.61
N ALA A 113 3.64 -6.54 7.55
CA ALA A 113 2.60 -7.07 6.67
C ALA A 113 2.96 -6.90 5.19
N ASN A 114 3.51 -5.74 4.80
CA ASN A 114 4.00 -5.48 3.45
C ASN A 114 5.10 -6.46 3.05
N ASP A 115 6.07 -6.73 3.94
CA ASP A 115 7.15 -7.67 3.68
C ASP A 115 6.61 -9.09 3.42
N THR A 116 5.59 -9.49 4.20
CA THR A 116 4.88 -10.76 4.00
C THR A 116 4.16 -10.80 2.66
N CYS A 117 3.46 -9.71 2.28
CA CYS A 117 2.77 -9.61 1.00
C CYS A 117 3.76 -9.73 -0.18
N VAL A 118 4.84 -8.97 -0.16
CA VAL A 118 5.85 -8.93 -1.24
C VAL A 118 6.61 -10.26 -1.37
N ALA A 119 6.81 -10.98 -0.25
CA ALA A 119 7.46 -12.28 -0.24
C ALA A 119 6.56 -13.42 -0.76
N THR A 120 5.24 -13.31 -0.58
CA THR A 120 4.30 -14.42 -0.77
C THR A 120 3.51 -14.31 -2.07
N LEU A 121 3.09 -13.10 -2.44
CA LEU A 121 2.25 -12.88 -3.61
C LEU A 121 3.02 -13.19 -4.91
N THR A 122 2.29 -13.71 -5.90
CA THR A 122 2.84 -13.90 -7.23
C THR A 122 3.16 -12.54 -7.88
N ARG A 123 4.13 -12.51 -8.78
CA ARG A 123 4.49 -11.29 -9.53
C ARG A 123 3.30 -10.69 -10.26
N HIS A 124 2.44 -11.54 -10.82
CA HIS A 124 1.22 -11.10 -11.48
C HIS A 124 0.31 -10.36 -10.51
N ARG A 125 0.01 -10.98 -9.36
CA ARG A 125 -0.87 -10.38 -8.36
C ARG A 125 -0.29 -9.08 -7.82
N LEU A 126 1.01 -9.06 -7.51
CA LEU A 126 1.69 -7.85 -7.06
C LEU A 126 1.61 -6.71 -8.11
N ALA A 127 1.76 -7.04 -9.40
CA ALA A 127 1.62 -6.05 -10.47
C ALA A 127 0.18 -5.53 -10.61
N GLU A 128 -0.84 -6.38 -10.40
CA GLU A 128 -2.24 -5.93 -10.33
C GLU A 128 -2.45 -4.94 -9.18
N LEU A 129 -2.01 -5.30 -7.96
CA LEU A 129 -2.10 -4.41 -6.81
C LEU A 129 -1.38 -3.09 -7.04
N TRP A 130 -0.19 -3.14 -7.65
CA TRP A 130 0.58 -1.93 -7.96
C TRP A 130 -0.13 -0.99 -8.95
N ASN A 131 -0.83 -1.54 -9.94
CA ASN A 131 -1.64 -0.71 -10.84
C ASN A 131 -2.75 0.04 -10.10
N HIS A 132 -3.38 -0.61 -9.12
CA HIS A 132 -4.37 0.03 -8.25
C HIS A 132 -3.73 1.11 -7.38
N VAL A 133 -2.57 0.85 -6.77
CA VAL A 133 -1.81 1.84 -6.00
C VAL A 133 -1.48 3.07 -6.85
N CYS A 134 -0.95 2.89 -8.06
CA CYS A 134 -0.66 4.02 -8.97
C CYS A 134 -1.91 4.84 -9.27
N THR A 135 -3.05 4.17 -9.48
CA THR A 135 -4.34 4.85 -9.71
C THR A 135 -4.76 5.69 -8.50
N PHE A 136 -4.57 5.16 -7.29
CA PHE A 136 -4.86 5.89 -6.05
C PHE A 136 -3.90 7.05 -5.80
N ALA A 137 -2.61 6.88 -6.08
CA ALA A 137 -1.62 7.94 -5.93
C ALA A 137 -1.92 9.15 -6.83
N SER A 138 -2.50 8.92 -8.02
CA SER A 138 -2.93 10.01 -8.91
C SER A 138 -4.22 10.72 -8.50
N ALA A 139 -4.97 10.20 -7.52
CA ALA A 139 -6.24 10.80 -7.09
C ALA A 139 -6.08 11.92 -6.04
N GLU A 140 -4.88 12.11 -5.47
CA GLU A 140 -4.54 13.18 -4.48
C GLU A 140 -5.57 13.38 -3.35
N GLN A 141 -6.20 12.29 -2.87
CA GLN A 141 -7.22 12.36 -1.81
C GLN A 141 -6.67 11.84 -0.47
N PRO A 142 -6.81 12.61 0.63
CA PRO A 142 -6.50 12.13 1.97
C PRO A 142 -7.53 11.09 2.44
N ALA A 143 -7.16 10.30 3.45
CA ALA A 143 -8.01 9.30 4.08
C ALA A 143 -8.64 8.27 3.11
N LEU A 144 -7.97 7.92 2.01
CA LEU A 144 -8.50 7.08 0.95
C LEU A 144 -8.84 5.65 1.43
N VAL A 145 -7.97 5.04 2.25
CA VAL A 145 -8.21 3.74 2.88
C VAL A 145 -9.41 3.84 3.83
N ALA A 146 -9.51 4.91 4.61
CA ALA A 146 -10.67 5.13 5.48
C ALA A 146 -11.99 5.23 4.69
N HIS A 147 -12.01 5.94 3.57
CA HIS A 147 -13.19 6.02 2.71
C HIS A 147 -13.55 4.67 2.07
N ALA A 148 -12.55 3.94 1.57
CA ALA A 148 -12.75 2.61 1.00
C ALA A 148 -13.28 1.62 2.07
N ALA A 149 -12.70 1.65 3.27
CA ALA A 149 -13.13 0.85 4.41
C ALA A 149 -14.57 1.17 4.84
N ALA A 150 -14.95 2.45 4.88
CA ALA A 150 -16.32 2.86 5.19
C ALA A 150 -17.31 2.28 4.16
N LYS A 151 -16.99 2.39 2.87
CA LYS A 151 -17.81 1.81 1.80
C LYS A 151 -17.90 0.28 1.86
N MET A 152 -16.84 -0.41 2.27
CA MET A 152 -16.87 -1.87 2.48
C MET A 152 -17.72 -2.28 3.69
N ARG A 153 -17.84 -1.41 4.70
CA ARG A 153 -18.67 -1.62 5.89
C ARG A 153 -20.14 -1.27 5.67
N GLU A 154 -20.46 -0.48 4.65
CA GLU A 154 -21.85 -0.26 4.23
C GLU A 154 -22.44 -1.59 3.78
N PRO A 155 -23.55 -2.07 4.39
CA PRO A 155 -24.19 -3.29 3.93
C PRO A 155 -24.60 -3.07 2.47
N ALA A 156 -24.30 -4.05 1.61
CA ALA A 156 -24.82 -4.07 0.25
C ALA A 156 -26.35 -4.04 0.35
N VAL A 157 -26.94 -2.85 0.21
CA VAL A 157 -28.39 -2.68 0.14
C VAL A 157 -28.80 -3.36 -1.16
N LEU A 158 -29.24 -4.62 -1.03
CA LEU A 158 -29.93 -5.34 -2.09
C LEU A 158 -31.25 -4.58 -2.31
N HIS A 159 -31.27 -3.76 -3.35
CA HIS A 159 -32.51 -3.20 -3.92
C HIS A 159 -33.16 -4.23 -4.86
#